data_AF-X1HN43-F1
#
_entry.id   AF-X1HN43-F1
#
_cell.length_a   1.000
_cell.length_b   1.000
_cell.length_c   1.000
_cell.angle_alpha   90.00
_cell.angle_beta   90.00
_cell.angle_gamma   90.00
#
_symmetry.space_group_name_H-M   'P 1'
#
loop_
_entity.id
_entity.type
_entity.pdbx_description
1 polymer ?
#
loop_
_entity_poly.entity_id
_entity_poly.type
_entity_poly.pdbx_seq_one_letter_code
_entity_poly.pdbx_strand_id
1 'polypeptide(L)'
;MCIGSRKELEERSGKKVSDIHKHFIDDIAFPCSGEGCGGTMRRILEVLDCWFESGAMPYAQNHYPFEDKARFEANFPADFISEGLDQTRGWFYTLTVLAAALFDKPAFKNVIVNGLVMAEDGRKMSKSERNYTDPMEVINSFGADALRLFLVHSACVKAEDLRYSDKGVKEVLKNVIIPLWNAYSFFVTYASVDNAAPEGAPENPENPLDCWILSEAERMVKEASEQLDLYDLQKAIDPFVEFIDLLNNWYIRRSRRRFWRSEND
;
A
#
# COMPACT_ATOMS: atom_id res chain seq x y z
N MET A 1 -24.26 30.80 -13.97
CA MET A 1 -23.50 31.21 -12.76
C MET A 1 -23.09 29.95 -12.00
N CYS A 2 -21.94 29.96 -11.33
CA CYS A 2 -21.45 28.86 -10.50
C CYS A 2 -21.15 29.39 -9.09
N ILE A 3 -21.56 28.68 -8.04
CA ILE A 3 -21.31 29.05 -6.64
C ILE A 3 -20.13 28.22 -6.14
N GLY A 4 -19.09 28.89 -5.63
CA GLY A 4 -17.82 28.26 -5.24
C GLY A 4 -17.68 27.94 -3.76
N SER A 5 -18.61 28.40 -2.90
CA SER A 5 -18.54 28.13 -1.45
C SER A 5 -19.90 28.16 -0.77
N ARG A 6 -19.99 27.53 0.40
CA ARG A 6 -21.19 27.60 1.26
C ARG A 6 -21.51 29.04 1.65
N LYS A 7 -20.49 29.82 2.00
CA LYS A 7 -20.63 31.24 2.39
C LYS A 7 -21.23 32.07 1.25
N GLU A 8 -20.77 31.88 0.03
CA GLU A 8 -21.33 32.58 -1.14
C GLU A 8 -22.81 32.22 -1.36
N LEU A 9 -23.19 30.96 -1.17
CA LEU A 9 -24.60 30.54 -1.25
C LEU A 9 -25.46 31.23 -0.19
N GLU A 10 -24.97 31.32 1.05
CA GLU A 10 -25.65 31.99 2.16
C GLU A 10 -25.84 33.49 1.88
N GLU A 11 -24.78 34.17 1.42
CA GLU A 11 -24.81 35.60 1.08
C GLU A 11 -25.80 35.93 -0.04
N ARG A 12 -25.88 35.07 -1.07
CA ARG A 12 -26.78 35.27 -2.22
C ARG A 12 -28.23 34.95 -1.91
N SER A 13 -28.47 33.90 -1.13
CA SER A 13 -29.82 33.42 -0.82
C SER A 13 -30.45 34.07 0.42
N GLY A 14 -29.62 34.65 1.29
CA GLY A 14 -30.05 35.11 2.61
C GLY A 14 -30.47 33.97 3.56
N LYS A 15 -30.23 32.70 3.18
CA LYS A 15 -30.56 31.52 3.97
C LYS A 15 -29.28 30.91 4.53
N LYS A 16 -29.32 30.49 5.79
CA LYS A 16 -28.23 29.72 6.41
C LYS A 16 -28.23 28.29 5.84
N VAL A 17 -27.05 27.78 5.49
CA VAL A 17 -26.88 26.45 4.88
C VAL A 17 -25.92 25.65 5.74
N SER A 18 -26.42 24.64 6.45
CA SER A 18 -25.58 23.73 7.26
C SER A 18 -25.14 22.51 6.47
N ASP A 19 -25.97 22.05 5.53
CA ASP A 19 -25.77 20.86 4.72
C ASP A 19 -26.05 21.21 3.25
N ILE A 20 -25.17 20.76 2.37
CA ILE A 20 -25.20 21.04 0.93
C ILE A 20 -25.75 19.86 0.09
N HIS A 21 -26.25 18.81 0.73
CA HIS A 21 -26.92 17.72 0.03
C HIS A 21 -28.21 18.20 -0.62
N LYS A 22 -28.52 17.59 -1.76
CA LYS A 22 -29.59 17.96 -2.68
C LYS A 22 -30.92 18.37 -2.00
N HIS A 23 -31.41 17.55 -1.07
CA HIS A 23 -32.71 17.75 -0.41
C HIS A 23 -32.76 18.98 0.52
N PHE A 24 -31.61 19.54 0.92
CA PHE A 24 -31.55 20.78 1.70
C PHE A 24 -31.41 22.03 0.84
N ILE A 25 -30.83 21.90 -0.37
CA ILE A 25 -30.46 23.05 -1.20
C ILE A 25 -31.31 23.25 -2.46
N ASP A 26 -32.13 22.28 -2.85
CA ASP A 26 -32.99 22.38 -4.05
C ASP A 26 -34.01 23.54 -3.97
N ASP A 27 -34.51 23.85 -2.77
CA ASP A 27 -35.47 24.93 -2.54
C ASP A 27 -34.81 26.31 -2.37
N ILE A 28 -33.48 26.37 -2.42
CA ILE A 28 -32.75 27.64 -2.35
C ILE A 28 -32.81 28.30 -3.73
N ALA A 29 -33.26 29.55 -3.74
CA ALA A 29 -33.38 30.37 -4.92
C ALA A 29 -33.00 31.81 -4.60
N PHE A 30 -32.48 32.53 -5.58
CA PHE A 30 -32.06 33.92 -5.43
C PHE A 30 -32.27 34.72 -6.73
N PRO A 31 -32.37 36.06 -6.66
CA PRO A 31 -32.58 36.92 -7.82
C PRO A 31 -31.49 36.75 -8.89
N CYS A 32 -31.88 36.82 -10.16
CA CYS A 32 -30.99 36.78 -11.31
C CYS A 32 -29.95 37.91 -11.25
N SER A 33 -28.69 37.58 -11.51
CA SER A 33 -27.56 38.52 -11.45
C SER A 33 -27.21 39.15 -12.80
N GLY A 34 -27.92 38.76 -13.87
CA GLY A 34 -27.73 39.33 -15.21
C GLY A 34 -28.36 40.72 -15.30
N GLU A 35 -27.69 41.65 -15.99
CA GLU A 35 -28.22 43.00 -16.20
C GLU A 35 -29.57 42.93 -16.94
N GLY A 36 -30.58 43.61 -16.39
CA GLY A 36 -31.95 43.58 -16.91
C GLY A 36 -32.74 42.29 -16.63
N CYS A 37 -32.17 41.32 -15.90
CA CYS A 37 -32.82 40.05 -15.58
C CYS A 37 -33.61 40.16 -14.26
N GLY A 38 -34.95 40.27 -14.34
CA GLY A 38 -35.84 40.23 -13.17
C GLY A 38 -36.21 38.82 -12.68
N GLY A 39 -35.57 37.78 -13.20
CA GLY A 39 -35.92 36.38 -12.92
C GLY A 39 -35.38 35.87 -11.58
N THR A 40 -35.76 34.64 -11.25
CA THR A 40 -35.27 33.90 -10.07
C THR A 40 -34.42 32.72 -10.53
N MET A 41 -33.20 32.62 -10.02
CA MET A 41 -32.30 31.49 -10.27
C MET A 41 -32.56 30.35 -9.29
N ARG A 42 -32.55 29.13 -9.82
CA ARG A 42 -32.60 27.87 -9.09
C ARG A 42 -31.46 26.99 -9.58
N ARG A 43 -30.94 26.11 -8.72
CA ARG A 43 -29.92 25.15 -9.14
C ARG A 43 -30.47 24.18 -10.17
N ILE A 44 -29.58 23.62 -10.97
CA ILE A 44 -29.86 22.44 -11.79
C ILE A 44 -30.09 21.22 -10.88
N LEU A 45 -30.78 20.19 -11.38
CA LEU A 45 -31.22 19.06 -10.55
C LEU A 45 -30.13 18.00 -10.37
N GLU A 46 -29.20 17.94 -11.31
CA GLU A 46 -28.14 16.95 -11.42
C GLU A 46 -27.14 17.05 -10.25
N VAL A 47 -26.52 15.92 -9.95
CA VAL A 47 -25.40 15.79 -9.01
C VAL A 47 -24.15 15.39 -9.79
N LEU A 48 -22.97 15.58 -9.18
CA LEU A 48 -21.72 15.18 -9.80
C LEU A 48 -21.59 13.66 -9.84
N ASP A 49 -20.81 13.18 -10.81
CA ASP A 49 -20.35 11.79 -10.85
C ASP A 49 -19.39 11.53 -9.68
N CYS A 50 -19.49 10.36 -9.04
CA CYS A 50 -18.64 10.01 -7.89
C CYS A 50 -17.15 9.92 -8.26
N TRP A 51 -16.82 9.69 -9.53
CA TRP A 51 -15.44 9.74 -10.01
C TRP A 51 -14.86 11.16 -10.00
N PHE A 52 -15.69 12.19 -10.12
CA PHE A 52 -15.26 13.58 -9.93
C PHE A 52 -14.90 13.80 -8.46
N GLU A 53 -15.71 13.30 -7.53
CA GLU A 53 -15.48 13.41 -6.09
C GLU A 53 -14.18 12.68 -5.67
N SER A 54 -13.98 11.45 -6.13
CA SER A 54 -12.76 10.69 -5.84
C SER A 54 -11.52 11.27 -6.51
N GLY A 55 -11.66 11.84 -7.71
CA GLY A 55 -10.57 12.56 -8.38
C GLY A 55 -10.23 13.90 -7.70
N ALA A 56 -11.19 14.54 -7.03
CA ALA A 56 -10.98 15.77 -6.26
C ALA A 56 -10.31 15.54 -4.90
N MET A 57 -10.21 14.27 -4.47
CA MET A 57 -9.65 13.85 -3.19
C MET A 57 -8.33 14.55 -2.80
N PRO A 58 -7.33 14.76 -3.69
CA PRO A 58 -6.04 15.34 -3.30
C PRO A 58 -6.15 16.69 -2.59
N TYR A 59 -7.05 17.55 -3.05
CA TYR A 59 -7.30 18.88 -2.47
C TYR A 59 -8.54 18.91 -1.57
N ALA A 60 -9.59 18.17 -1.91
CA ALA A 60 -10.84 18.14 -1.14
C ALA A 60 -10.66 17.59 0.27
N GLN A 61 -9.77 16.61 0.47
CA GLN A 61 -9.51 16.01 1.80
C GLN A 61 -8.93 17.01 2.82
N ASN A 62 -8.29 18.08 2.34
CA ASN A 62 -7.66 19.12 3.16
C ASN A 62 -8.51 20.41 3.20
N HIS A 63 -9.75 20.37 2.69
CA HIS A 63 -10.60 21.56 2.57
C HIS A 63 -9.95 22.71 1.77
N TYR A 64 -9.03 22.39 0.85
CA TYR A 64 -8.40 23.38 -0.03
C TYR A 64 -9.47 23.99 -0.97
N PRO A 65 -9.44 25.31 -1.23
CA PRO A 65 -8.43 26.29 -0.83
C PRO A 65 -8.74 27.04 0.47
N PHE A 66 -9.75 26.62 1.23
CA PHE A 66 -10.22 27.33 2.42
C PHE A 66 -9.30 27.17 3.62
N GLU A 67 -8.71 25.98 3.78
CA GLU A 67 -7.81 25.62 4.88
C GLU A 67 -6.56 24.89 4.36
N ASP A 68 -5.54 24.77 5.22
CA ASP A 68 -4.33 23.93 5.03
C ASP A 68 -3.62 24.05 3.67
N LYS A 69 -3.68 25.23 3.06
CA LYS A 69 -3.10 25.51 1.73
C LYS A 69 -1.64 25.10 1.61
N ALA A 70 -0.80 25.51 2.57
CA ALA A 70 0.63 25.19 2.56
C ALA A 70 0.89 23.68 2.61
N ARG A 71 0.05 22.92 3.34
CA ARG A 71 0.15 21.46 3.42
C ARG A 71 -0.19 20.83 2.07
N PHE A 72 -1.28 21.25 1.42
CA PHE A 72 -1.62 20.75 0.09
C PHE A 72 -0.50 21.04 -0.92
N GLU A 73 -0.02 22.29 -0.99
CA GLU A 73 0.99 22.71 -1.95
C GLU A 73 2.35 22.00 -1.75
N ALA A 74 2.71 21.65 -0.51
CA ALA A 74 3.93 20.91 -0.20
C ALA A 74 3.85 19.41 -0.53
N ASN A 75 2.64 18.83 -0.55
CA ASN A 75 2.44 17.39 -0.75
C ASN A 75 1.85 17.03 -2.13
N PHE A 76 1.51 18.03 -2.96
CA PHE A 76 0.99 17.82 -4.31
C PHE A 76 2.04 18.17 -5.39
N PRO A 77 2.40 17.22 -6.28
CA PRO A 77 1.79 15.91 -6.50
C PRO A 77 2.31 14.80 -5.57
N ALA A 78 1.48 13.78 -5.34
CA ALA A 78 1.84 12.63 -4.50
C ALA A 78 3.00 11.82 -5.11
N ASP A 79 3.90 11.31 -4.28
CA ASP A 79 5.05 10.52 -4.74
C ASP A 79 4.65 9.13 -5.26
N PHE A 80 3.62 8.52 -4.67
CA PHE A 80 3.21 7.14 -4.99
C PHE A 80 1.73 6.89 -4.71
N ILE A 81 1.08 6.13 -5.59
CA ILE A 81 -0.24 5.52 -5.38
C ILE A 81 -0.24 4.06 -5.86
N SER A 82 -1.19 3.24 -5.39
CA SER A 82 -1.34 1.85 -5.85
C SER A 82 -2.79 1.42 -5.78
N GLU A 83 -3.32 0.95 -6.91
CA GLU A 83 -4.69 0.43 -7.01
C GLU A 83 -4.78 -0.65 -8.09
N GLY A 84 -5.96 -1.25 -8.27
CA GLY A 84 -6.21 -2.28 -9.30
C GLY A 84 -6.20 -1.75 -10.73
N LEU A 85 -5.98 -2.66 -11.69
CA LEU A 85 -5.97 -2.41 -13.13
C LEU A 85 -7.23 -1.71 -13.66
N ASP A 86 -8.37 -1.95 -13.04
CA ASP A 86 -9.64 -1.30 -13.36
C ASP A 86 -9.62 0.22 -13.15
N GLN A 87 -8.74 0.74 -12.29
CA GLN A 87 -8.62 2.18 -12.03
C GLN A 87 -8.02 2.98 -13.18
N THR A 88 -7.45 2.31 -14.19
CA THR A 88 -7.04 2.95 -15.46
C THR A 88 -8.20 3.63 -16.19
N ARG A 89 -9.45 3.21 -15.94
CA ARG A 89 -10.67 3.83 -16.47
C ARG A 89 -11.53 4.53 -15.41
N GLY A 90 -11.04 4.59 -14.17
CA GLY A 90 -11.72 5.19 -13.03
C GLY A 90 -10.84 6.26 -12.40
N TRP A 91 -10.35 5.98 -11.20
CA TRP A 91 -9.68 6.96 -10.35
C TRP A 91 -8.43 7.59 -10.98
N PHE A 92 -7.57 6.80 -11.65
CA PHE A 92 -6.36 7.35 -12.27
C PHE A 92 -6.68 8.37 -13.35
N TYR A 93 -7.75 8.13 -14.11
CA TYR A 93 -8.21 9.03 -15.15
C TYR A 93 -8.69 10.36 -14.56
N THR A 94 -9.61 10.31 -13.59
CA THR A 94 -10.17 11.56 -13.02
C THR A 94 -9.16 12.34 -12.19
N LEU A 95 -8.27 11.67 -11.46
CA LEU A 95 -7.12 12.31 -10.83
C LEU A 95 -6.29 13.10 -11.84
N THR A 96 -5.94 12.47 -12.97
CA THR A 96 -5.10 13.09 -14.01
C THR A 96 -5.79 14.28 -14.66
N VAL A 97 -7.07 14.14 -15.02
CA VAL A 97 -7.86 15.22 -15.64
C VAL A 97 -7.96 16.43 -14.71
N LEU A 98 -8.30 16.22 -13.43
CA LEU A 98 -8.46 17.32 -12.48
C LEU A 98 -7.11 17.96 -12.11
N ALA A 99 -6.05 17.16 -11.95
CA ALA A 99 -4.71 17.67 -11.71
C ALA A 99 -4.22 18.59 -12.85
N ALA A 100 -4.37 18.15 -14.09
CA ALA A 100 -3.99 18.93 -15.26
C ALA A 100 -4.86 20.20 -15.40
N ALA A 101 -6.19 20.08 -15.27
CA ALA A 101 -7.11 21.20 -15.48
C ALA A 101 -7.03 22.28 -14.39
N LEU A 102 -6.79 21.90 -13.13
CA LEU A 102 -6.84 22.83 -12.00
C LEU A 102 -5.46 23.32 -11.56
N PHE A 103 -4.39 22.55 -11.80
CA PHE A 103 -3.07 22.83 -11.24
C PHE A 103 -1.92 22.78 -12.26
N ASP A 104 -2.17 22.39 -13.51
CA ASP A 104 -1.13 22.19 -14.53
C ASP A 104 0.04 21.33 -14.03
N LYS A 105 -0.30 20.24 -13.33
CA LYS A 105 0.64 19.30 -12.70
C LYS A 105 0.20 17.86 -12.94
N PRO A 106 1.12 16.87 -12.89
CA PRO A 106 0.73 15.48 -12.82
C PRO A 106 -0.04 15.20 -11.53
N ALA A 107 -0.90 14.17 -11.50
CA ALA A 107 -1.64 13.81 -10.29
C ALA A 107 -0.77 13.10 -9.25
N PHE A 108 0.18 12.29 -9.71
CA PHE A 108 1.10 11.48 -8.91
C PHE A 108 2.40 11.23 -9.71
N LYS A 109 3.49 10.89 -9.02
CA LYS A 109 4.81 10.64 -9.64
C LYS A 109 5.01 9.19 -10.02
N ASN A 110 4.60 8.25 -9.16
CA ASN A 110 4.74 6.81 -9.37
C ASN A 110 3.42 6.09 -9.10
N VAL A 111 3.15 5.00 -9.84
CA VAL A 111 1.97 4.16 -9.65
C VAL A 111 2.32 2.69 -9.80
N ILE A 112 1.86 1.85 -8.88
CA ILE A 112 1.78 0.40 -9.08
C ILE A 112 0.35 0.05 -9.45
N VAL A 113 0.19 -0.67 -10.56
CA VAL A 113 -1.10 -1.18 -11.01
C VAL A 113 -1.15 -2.67 -10.70
N ASN A 114 -2.01 -3.05 -9.77
CA ASN A 114 -2.18 -4.45 -9.38
C ASN A 114 -3.14 -5.16 -10.35
N GLY A 115 -2.87 -6.43 -10.65
CA GLY A 115 -3.76 -7.28 -11.41
C GLY A 115 -4.94 -7.77 -10.56
N LEU A 116 -5.66 -8.78 -11.06
CA LEU A 116 -6.83 -9.29 -10.36
C LEU A 116 -6.49 -10.55 -9.56
N VAL A 117 -6.95 -10.59 -8.31
CA VAL A 117 -6.93 -11.81 -7.51
C VAL A 117 -8.14 -12.65 -7.91
N MET A 118 -7.85 -13.82 -8.47
CA MET A 118 -8.80 -14.80 -8.99
C MET A 118 -8.92 -15.97 -8.03
N ALA A 119 -10.08 -16.63 -8.04
CA ALA A 119 -10.26 -17.89 -7.32
C ALA A 119 -9.29 -18.96 -7.86
N GLU A 120 -9.11 -20.05 -7.11
CA GLU A 120 -8.17 -21.13 -7.45
C GLU A 120 -8.48 -21.76 -8.82
N ASP A 121 -9.76 -21.80 -9.20
CA ASP A 121 -10.24 -22.29 -10.49
C ASP A 121 -10.12 -21.28 -11.65
N GLY A 122 -9.59 -20.07 -11.37
CA GLY A 122 -9.40 -19.00 -12.35
C GLY A 122 -10.62 -18.12 -12.60
N ARG A 123 -11.75 -18.33 -11.91
CA ARG A 123 -12.90 -17.41 -11.99
C ARG A 123 -12.67 -16.17 -11.12
N LYS A 124 -13.36 -15.08 -11.47
CA LYS A 124 -13.34 -13.85 -10.66
C LYS A 124 -13.93 -14.15 -9.28
N MET A 125 -13.26 -13.70 -8.23
CA MET A 125 -13.80 -13.83 -6.87
C MET A 125 -15.08 -13.00 -6.73
N SER A 126 -16.12 -13.58 -6.11
CA SER A 126 -17.33 -12.84 -5.79
C SER A 126 -17.99 -13.32 -4.51
N LYS A 127 -18.57 -12.37 -3.76
CA LYS A 127 -19.35 -12.64 -2.55
C LYS A 127 -20.55 -13.56 -2.82
N SER A 128 -21.15 -13.45 -4.00
CA SER A 128 -22.30 -14.27 -4.41
C SER A 128 -21.91 -15.72 -4.69
N GLU A 129 -20.75 -15.96 -5.32
CA GLU A 129 -20.29 -17.32 -5.63
C GLU A 129 -19.60 -18.00 -4.44
N ARG A 130 -19.19 -17.22 -3.42
CA ARG A 130 -18.47 -17.72 -2.23
C ARG A 130 -17.28 -18.61 -2.61
N ASN A 131 -16.58 -18.21 -3.67
CA ASN A 131 -15.47 -18.94 -4.28
C ASN A 131 -14.09 -18.47 -3.77
N TYR A 132 -14.04 -17.91 -2.56
CA TYR A 132 -12.81 -17.45 -1.93
C TYR A 132 -12.89 -17.62 -0.40
N THR A 133 -11.73 -17.80 0.23
CA THR A 133 -11.61 -17.83 1.69
C THR A 133 -11.58 -16.40 2.22
N ASP A 134 -12.31 -16.12 3.30
CA ASP A 134 -12.32 -14.79 3.90
C ASP A 134 -10.89 -14.38 4.33
N PRO A 135 -10.40 -13.18 3.99
CA PRO A 135 -9.05 -12.76 4.35
C PRO A 135 -8.75 -12.86 5.85
N MET A 136 -9.73 -12.64 6.72
CA MET A 136 -9.53 -12.77 8.17
C MET A 136 -9.36 -14.22 8.60
N GLU A 137 -10.04 -15.17 7.97
CA GLU A 137 -9.84 -16.59 8.24
C GLU A 137 -8.42 -17.03 7.85
N VAL A 138 -7.93 -16.53 6.71
CA VAL A 138 -6.56 -16.77 6.22
C VAL A 138 -5.54 -16.18 7.18
N ILE A 139 -5.73 -14.92 7.60
CA ILE A 139 -4.83 -14.22 8.55
C ILE A 139 -4.79 -14.97 9.89
N ASN A 140 -5.94 -15.39 10.41
CA ASN A 140 -6.00 -16.12 11.67
C ASN A 140 -5.36 -17.52 11.59
N SER A 141 -5.37 -18.14 10.39
CA SER A 141 -4.83 -19.48 10.17
C SER A 141 -3.33 -19.49 9.87
N PHE A 142 -2.85 -18.51 9.10
CA PHE A 142 -1.47 -18.51 8.55
C PHE A 142 -0.66 -17.26 8.90
N GLY A 143 -1.28 -16.24 9.48
CA GLY A 143 -0.66 -14.95 9.79
C GLY A 143 -0.76 -13.95 8.63
N ALA A 144 -0.79 -12.67 8.98
CA ALA A 144 -0.85 -11.58 7.99
C ALA A 144 0.40 -11.53 7.11
N ASP A 145 1.59 -11.81 7.65
CA ASP A 145 2.85 -11.72 6.90
C ASP A 145 2.96 -12.80 5.82
N ALA A 146 2.46 -14.01 6.08
CA ALA A 146 2.43 -15.06 5.07
C ALA A 146 1.53 -14.66 3.89
N LEU A 147 0.36 -14.07 4.16
CA LEU A 147 -0.53 -13.57 3.13
C LEU A 147 0.08 -12.39 2.35
N ARG A 148 0.71 -11.42 3.05
CA ARG A 148 1.35 -10.27 2.41
C ARG A 148 2.49 -10.69 1.50
N LEU A 149 3.38 -11.55 1.98
CA LEU A 149 4.48 -12.09 1.17
C LEU A 149 3.96 -12.88 -0.02
N PHE A 150 2.93 -13.71 0.16
CA PHE A 150 2.31 -14.43 -0.95
C PHE A 150 1.79 -13.49 -2.05
N LEU A 151 1.10 -12.42 -1.67
CA LEU A 151 0.55 -11.46 -2.63
C LEU A 151 1.64 -10.61 -3.30
N VAL A 152 2.58 -10.08 -2.52
CA VAL A 152 3.64 -9.19 -3.01
C VAL A 152 4.66 -9.94 -3.89
N HIS A 153 4.96 -11.19 -3.56
CA HIS A 153 5.86 -12.03 -4.35
C HIS A 153 5.21 -12.62 -5.61
N SER A 154 3.93 -12.35 -5.84
CA SER A 154 3.20 -12.82 -7.01
C SER A 154 3.27 -11.85 -8.19
N ALA A 155 2.84 -12.32 -9.37
CA ALA A 155 2.68 -11.46 -10.55
C ALA A 155 1.54 -10.43 -10.41
N CYS A 156 0.74 -10.50 -9.34
CA CYS A 156 -0.34 -9.54 -9.07
C CYS A 156 0.18 -8.10 -9.02
N VAL A 157 1.36 -7.86 -8.44
CA VAL A 157 1.97 -6.53 -8.39
C VAL A 157 2.57 -6.07 -9.72
N LYS A 158 2.42 -6.87 -10.78
CA LYS A 158 2.84 -6.58 -12.17
C LYS A 158 1.65 -6.54 -13.14
N ALA A 159 0.48 -6.16 -12.63
CA ALA A 159 -0.78 -6.08 -13.38
C ALA A 159 -1.29 -7.42 -13.95
N GLU A 160 -0.74 -8.56 -13.53
CA GLU A 160 -1.18 -9.88 -13.97
C GLU A 160 -2.17 -10.52 -12.98
N ASP A 161 -2.98 -11.45 -13.48
CA ASP A 161 -3.92 -12.17 -12.63
C ASP A 161 -3.20 -13.18 -11.72
N LEU A 162 -3.57 -13.20 -10.45
CA LEU A 162 -3.11 -14.19 -9.47
C LEU A 162 -4.23 -15.19 -9.18
N ARG A 163 -3.99 -16.47 -9.42
CA ARG A 163 -4.85 -17.54 -8.89
C ARG A 163 -4.51 -17.79 -7.43
N TYR A 164 -5.35 -17.26 -6.54
CA TYR A 164 -5.16 -17.38 -5.11
C TYR A 164 -5.43 -18.82 -4.64
N SER A 165 -4.60 -19.30 -3.71
CA SER A 165 -4.86 -20.54 -2.97
C SER A 165 -4.32 -20.45 -1.55
N ASP A 166 -5.09 -20.95 -0.57
CA ASP A 166 -4.65 -21.03 0.83
C ASP A 166 -3.41 -21.92 0.99
N LYS A 167 -3.25 -22.90 0.09
CA LYS A 167 -2.05 -23.74 0.03
C LYS A 167 -0.81 -22.92 -0.28
N GLY A 168 -0.88 -21.97 -1.22
CA GLY A 168 0.24 -21.08 -1.54
C GLY A 168 0.65 -20.22 -0.35
N VAL A 169 -0.33 -19.65 0.38
CA VAL A 169 -0.07 -18.88 1.62
C VAL A 169 0.61 -19.77 2.68
N LYS A 170 0.12 -21.00 2.84
CA LYS A 170 0.71 -21.97 3.77
C LYS A 170 2.13 -22.38 3.38
N GLU A 171 2.45 -22.45 2.08
CA GLU A 171 3.81 -22.71 1.60
C GLU A 171 4.76 -21.57 1.94
N VAL A 172 4.33 -20.30 1.78
CA VAL A 172 5.11 -19.13 2.22
C VAL A 172 5.39 -19.15 3.72
N LEU A 173 4.37 -19.44 4.54
CA LEU A 173 4.54 -19.61 5.99
C LEU A 173 5.60 -20.66 6.31
N LYS A 174 5.53 -21.84 5.66
CA LYS A 174 6.43 -22.96 5.91
C LYS A 174 7.86 -22.75 5.42
N ASN A 175 8.03 -22.08 4.29
CA ASN A 175 9.32 -22.00 3.61
C ASN A 175 10.08 -20.71 3.96
N VAL A 176 9.40 -19.68 4.46
CA VAL A 176 10.04 -18.37 4.75
C VAL A 176 9.89 -18.01 6.23
N ILE A 177 8.65 -17.86 6.71
CA ILE A 177 8.39 -17.36 8.06
C ILE A 177 8.87 -18.33 9.15
N ILE A 178 8.55 -19.62 9.02
CA ILE A 178 8.97 -20.64 10.00
C ILE A 178 10.51 -20.78 10.05
N PRO A 179 11.24 -20.88 8.93
CA PRO A 179 12.71 -20.90 8.95
C PRO A 179 13.34 -19.65 9.58
N LEU A 180 12.79 -18.47 9.32
CA LEU A 180 13.25 -17.24 10.00
C LEU A 180 13.03 -17.33 11.52
N TRP A 181 11.85 -17.78 11.95
CA TRP A 181 11.55 -17.98 13.37
C TRP A 181 12.45 -19.03 14.03
N ASN A 182 12.76 -20.11 13.31
CA ASN A 182 13.67 -21.15 13.80
C ASN A 182 15.09 -20.64 13.98
N ALA A 183 15.59 -19.81 13.06
CA ALA A 183 16.89 -19.16 13.19
C ALA A 183 16.93 -18.22 14.41
N TYR A 184 15.88 -17.43 14.62
CA TYR A 184 15.73 -16.58 15.81
C TYR A 184 15.67 -17.41 17.10
N SER A 185 14.83 -18.45 17.14
CA SER A 185 14.69 -19.32 18.31
C SER A 185 16.00 -20.06 18.65
N PHE A 186 16.74 -20.50 17.63
CA PHE A 186 18.09 -21.03 17.79
C PHE A 186 18.99 -19.99 18.47
N PHE A 187 19.09 -18.78 17.92
CA PHE A 187 19.92 -17.71 18.48
C PHE A 187 19.58 -17.43 19.96
N VAL A 188 18.31 -17.17 20.28
CA VAL A 188 17.86 -16.85 21.65
C VAL A 188 18.17 -17.98 22.61
N THR A 189 17.96 -19.23 22.21
CA THR A 189 18.20 -20.39 23.07
C THR A 189 19.66 -20.47 23.50
N TYR A 190 20.61 -20.40 22.54
CA TYR A 190 22.03 -20.52 22.85
C TYR A 190 22.61 -19.26 23.50
N ALA A 191 22.18 -18.06 23.06
CA ALA A 191 22.59 -16.82 23.69
C ALA A 191 22.16 -16.77 25.18
N SER A 192 20.98 -17.28 25.51
CA SER A 192 20.51 -17.36 26.90
C SER A 192 21.33 -18.34 27.74
N VAL A 193 21.74 -19.48 27.16
CA VAL A 193 22.58 -20.48 27.85
C VAL A 193 23.98 -19.93 28.13
N ASP A 194 24.58 -19.25 27.15
CA ASP A 194 25.92 -18.67 27.28
C ASP A 194 25.92 -17.30 27.98
N ASN A 195 24.74 -16.80 28.38
CA ASN A 195 24.52 -15.46 28.91
C ASN A 195 25.16 -14.36 28.04
N ALA A 196 25.10 -14.56 26.72
CA ALA A 196 25.69 -13.68 25.72
C ALA A 196 24.69 -12.58 25.33
N ALA A 197 25.14 -11.34 25.35
CA ALA A 197 24.38 -10.19 24.87
C ALA A 197 24.78 -9.86 23.42
N PRO A 198 23.84 -9.40 22.57
CA PRO A 198 24.17 -8.92 21.23
C PRO A 198 24.93 -7.59 21.30
N GLU A 199 26.19 -7.58 20.87
CA GLU A 199 27.05 -6.38 20.84
C GLU A 199 27.18 -5.75 19.43
N GLY A 200 26.43 -6.28 18.45
CA GLY A 200 26.51 -5.87 17.05
C GLY A 200 27.42 -6.78 16.21
N ALA A 201 27.56 -6.46 14.92
CA ALA A 201 28.46 -7.19 14.02
C ALA A 201 29.91 -6.79 14.31
N PRO A 202 30.86 -7.75 14.38
CA PRO A 202 32.28 -7.42 14.53
C PRO A 202 32.80 -6.74 13.26
N GLU A 203 33.65 -5.71 13.41
CA GLU A 203 34.26 -5.00 12.26
C GLU A 203 35.09 -5.95 11.37
N ASN A 204 35.79 -6.91 11.98
CA ASN A 204 36.65 -7.86 11.28
C ASN A 204 36.45 -9.27 11.88
N PRO A 205 35.47 -10.04 11.41
CA PRO A 205 35.31 -11.43 11.84
C PRO A 205 36.53 -12.26 11.41
N GLU A 206 37.04 -13.11 12.29
CA GLU A 206 38.16 -14.01 11.95
C GLU A 206 37.68 -15.24 11.15
N ASN A 207 36.43 -15.68 11.36
CA ASN A 207 35.90 -16.88 10.73
C ASN A 207 35.40 -16.59 9.30
N PRO A 208 35.86 -17.32 8.27
CA PRO A 208 35.42 -17.11 6.89
C PRO A 208 33.90 -17.24 6.68
N LEU A 209 33.20 -18.07 7.47
CA LEU A 209 31.74 -18.19 7.39
C LEU A 209 31.02 -16.97 7.97
N ASP A 210 31.62 -16.29 8.94
CA ASP A 210 31.06 -15.08 9.55
C ASP A 210 31.24 -13.90 8.58
N CYS A 211 32.42 -13.78 7.96
CA CYS A 211 32.65 -12.82 6.87
C CYS A 211 31.69 -13.04 5.71
N TRP A 212 31.50 -14.30 5.32
CA TRP A 212 30.61 -14.66 4.22
C TRP A 212 29.16 -14.30 4.53
N ILE A 213 28.59 -14.70 5.67
CA ILE A 213 27.17 -14.42 5.96
C ILE A 213 26.88 -12.91 6.10
N LEU A 214 27.84 -12.12 6.59
CA LEU A 214 27.73 -10.67 6.62
C LEU A 214 27.76 -10.08 5.19
N SER A 215 28.64 -10.59 4.32
CA SER A 215 28.64 -10.19 2.91
C SER A 215 27.33 -10.55 2.20
N GLU A 216 26.72 -11.69 2.51
CA GLU A 216 25.42 -12.09 1.99
C GLU A 216 24.28 -11.20 2.51
N ALA A 217 24.36 -10.75 3.77
CA ALA A 217 23.41 -9.81 4.35
C ALA A 217 23.49 -8.43 3.65
N GLU A 218 24.69 -7.91 3.41
CA GLU A 218 24.90 -6.67 2.67
C GLU A 218 24.42 -6.79 1.21
N ARG A 219 24.63 -7.95 0.57
CA ARG A 219 24.08 -8.23 -0.76
C ARG A 219 22.55 -8.17 -0.75
N MET A 220 21.91 -8.85 0.19
CA MET A 220 20.46 -8.82 0.36
C MET A 220 19.94 -7.40 0.51
N VAL A 221 20.56 -6.59 1.39
CA VAL A 221 20.16 -5.18 1.62
C VAL A 221 20.28 -4.38 0.33
N LYS A 222 21.40 -4.49 -0.38
CA LYS A 222 21.64 -3.79 -1.63
C LYS A 222 20.60 -4.16 -2.68
N GLU A 223 20.45 -5.46 -2.97
CA GLU A 223 19.56 -5.94 -4.03
C GLU A 223 18.09 -5.61 -3.75
N ALA A 224 17.64 -5.78 -2.50
CA ALA A 224 16.28 -5.44 -2.12
C ALA A 224 16.02 -3.92 -2.24
N SER A 225 16.97 -3.08 -1.83
CA SER A 225 16.87 -1.63 -1.94
C SER A 225 16.78 -1.18 -3.41
N GLU A 226 17.64 -1.73 -4.28
CA GLU A 226 17.61 -1.43 -5.72
C GLU A 226 16.27 -1.76 -6.37
N GLN A 227 15.61 -2.88 -5.98
CA GLN A 227 14.29 -3.22 -6.51
C GLN A 227 13.17 -2.34 -5.93
N LEU A 228 13.25 -1.97 -4.65
CA LEU A 228 12.29 -1.07 -4.02
C LEU A 228 12.35 0.34 -4.59
N ASP A 229 13.55 0.87 -4.88
CA ASP A 229 13.74 2.16 -5.56
C ASP A 229 13.13 2.16 -6.97
N LEU A 230 13.07 1.00 -7.62
CA LEU A 230 12.41 0.80 -8.91
C LEU A 230 10.91 0.46 -8.80
N TYR A 231 10.35 0.41 -7.59
CA TYR A 231 8.99 -0.05 -7.31
C TYR A 231 8.69 -1.50 -7.81
N ASP A 232 9.70 -2.35 -8.04
CA ASP A 232 9.52 -3.78 -8.35
C ASP A 232 9.40 -4.59 -7.05
N LEU A 233 8.21 -4.53 -6.45
CA LEU A 233 7.93 -5.19 -5.16
C LEU A 233 8.13 -6.70 -5.21
N GLN A 234 7.88 -7.33 -6.37
CA GLN A 234 8.04 -8.77 -6.51
C GLN A 234 9.50 -9.17 -6.39
N LYS A 235 10.38 -8.54 -7.16
CA LYS A 235 11.82 -8.86 -7.14
C LYS A 235 12.49 -8.43 -5.84
N ALA A 236 11.94 -7.43 -5.14
CA ALA A 236 12.45 -7.03 -3.84
C ALA A 236 12.37 -8.16 -2.79
N ILE A 237 11.52 -9.17 -2.97
CA ILE A 237 11.36 -10.29 -2.03
C ILE A 237 12.42 -11.38 -2.22
N ASP A 238 12.90 -11.61 -3.45
CA ASP A 238 13.82 -12.71 -3.76
C ASP A 238 15.08 -12.72 -2.88
N PRO A 239 15.78 -11.58 -2.66
CA PRO A 239 16.98 -11.56 -1.81
C PRO A 239 16.71 -11.98 -0.37
N PHE A 240 15.54 -11.66 0.19
CA PHE A 240 15.18 -12.06 1.55
C PHE A 240 14.99 -13.57 1.67
N VAL A 241 14.29 -14.17 0.69
CA VAL A 241 14.03 -15.61 0.68
C VAL A 241 15.36 -16.37 0.54
N GLU A 242 16.24 -15.91 -0.34
CA GLU A 242 17.57 -16.49 -0.52
C GLU A 242 18.41 -16.37 0.74
N PHE A 243 18.48 -15.20 1.37
CA PHE A 243 19.25 -15.00 2.59
C PHE A 243 18.76 -15.88 3.75
N ILE A 244 17.44 -16.03 3.91
CA ILE A 244 16.86 -16.90 4.95
C ILE A 244 17.27 -18.36 4.73
N ASP A 245 17.33 -18.82 3.48
CA ASP A 245 17.83 -20.16 3.14
C ASP A 245 19.32 -20.29 3.48
N LEU A 246 20.16 -19.35 3.03
CA LEU A 246 21.60 -19.34 3.31
C LEU A 246 21.91 -19.34 4.81
N LEU A 247 21.16 -18.54 5.58
CA LEU A 247 21.28 -18.47 7.03
C LEU A 247 20.98 -19.81 7.70
N ASN A 248 19.87 -20.46 7.32
CA ASN A 248 19.43 -21.69 7.96
C ASN A 248 20.22 -22.92 7.49
N ASN A 249 20.32 -23.09 6.17
CA ASN A 249 20.80 -24.32 5.55
C ASN A 249 22.31 -24.34 5.32
N TRP A 250 22.97 -23.19 5.36
CA TRP A 250 24.43 -23.09 5.27
C TRP A 250 25.07 -22.60 6.56
N TYR A 251 24.80 -21.35 6.96
CA TYR A 251 25.50 -20.73 8.10
C TYR A 251 25.24 -21.46 9.41
N ILE A 252 23.98 -21.52 9.86
CA ILE A 252 23.61 -22.20 11.11
C ILE A 252 24.02 -23.66 11.04
N ARG A 253 23.68 -24.36 9.95
CA ARG A 253 23.99 -25.80 9.80
C ARG A 253 25.48 -26.12 9.95
N ARG A 254 26.37 -25.31 9.37
CA ARG A 254 27.83 -25.53 9.44
C ARG A 254 28.47 -24.95 10.70
N SER A 255 27.84 -23.96 11.33
CA SER A 255 28.34 -23.30 12.54
C SER A 255 27.75 -23.87 13.84
N ARG A 256 26.76 -24.79 13.81
CA ARG A 256 26.09 -25.34 15.01
C ARG A 256 27.03 -25.76 16.14
N ARG A 257 28.16 -26.40 15.82
CA ARG A 257 29.16 -26.84 16.82
C ARG A 257 29.80 -25.68 17.59
N ARG A 258 29.85 -24.48 17.01
CA ARG A 258 30.40 -23.28 17.65
C ARG A 258 29.47 -22.68 18.72
N PHE A 259 28.20 -23.07 18.71
CA PHE A 259 27.19 -22.65 19.70
C PHE A 259 26.93 -23.71 20.76
N TRP A 260 27.57 -24.88 20.66
CA TRP A 260 27.55 -25.93 21.69
C TRP A 260 28.92 -25.98 22.35
N ARG A 261 29.01 -25.72 23.65
CA ARG A 261 30.19 -26.12 24.42
C ARG A 261 30.23 -27.64 24.52
N SER A 262 31.29 -28.25 24.00
CA SER A 262 31.74 -29.57 24.42
C SER A 262 32.36 -29.42 25.81
N GLU A 263 31.88 -30.14 26.83
CA GLU A 263 32.56 -30.22 28.13
C GLU A 263 33.91 -30.98 28.06
N ASN A 264 34.39 -31.36 26.87
CA ASN A 264 35.55 -32.24 26.67
C ASN A 264 36.57 -31.74 25.60
N ASP A 265 36.73 -30.44 25.40
CA ASP A 265 37.92 -29.88 24.70
C ASP A 265 38.62 -28.81 25.56
#